data_AF-B9TDY2-F1
#
_entry.id   AF-B9TDY2-F1
#
_cell.length_a   1.000
_cell.length_b   1.000
_cell.length_c   1.000
_cell.angle_alpha   90.00
_cell.angle_beta   90.00
_cell.angle_gamma   90.00
#
_symmetry.space_group_name_H-M   'P 1'
#
loop_
_entity.id
_entity.type
_entity.pdbx_description
1 polymer ?
#
loop_
_entity_poly.entity_id
_entity_poly.type
_entity_poly.pdbx_seq_one_letter_code
_entity_poly.pdbx_strand_id
1 'polypeptide(L)'
;MRRSPIQQNRSKVAFLRSVLPGSWLVEGIAVFPNPHCDLSPALPVNLMRAVDLRQWLRDRKSKHSARNVLPLDVVHARRAILAVAETGADAIEAHRAKLRENPKYSPCLP
;
A
#
# COMPACT_ATOMS: atom_id res chain seq x y z
N MET A 1 -21.78 18.73 -13.21
CA MET A 1 -20.36 18.61 -13.59
C MET A 1 -19.65 17.62 -12.67
N ARG A 2 -19.04 16.56 -13.21
CA ARG A 2 -18.31 15.55 -12.42
C ARG A 2 -16.89 16.09 -12.15
N ARG A 3 -16.59 16.44 -10.89
CA ARG A 3 -15.23 16.85 -10.47
C ARG A 3 -14.27 15.67 -10.62
N SER A 4 -12.99 15.95 -10.90
CA SER A 4 -11.98 14.88 -10.99
C SER A 4 -11.87 14.12 -9.66
N PRO A 5 -11.48 12.82 -9.67
CA PRO A 5 -11.37 12.02 -8.43
C PRO A 5 -10.51 12.68 -7.35
N ILE A 6 -9.45 13.41 -7.77
CA ILE A 6 -8.59 14.20 -6.88
C ILE A 6 -9.35 15.40 -6.28
N GLN A 7 -10.15 16.11 -7.07
CA GLN A 7 -10.94 17.22 -6.55
C GLN A 7 -12.09 16.76 -5.63
N GLN A 8 -12.66 15.59 -5.87
CA GLN A 8 -13.69 15.00 -5.00
C GLN A 8 -13.11 14.57 -3.64
N ASN A 9 -11.86 14.09 -3.61
CA ASN A 9 -11.18 13.63 -2.40
C ASN A 9 -10.13 14.64 -1.90
N ARG A 10 -10.26 15.93 -2.25
CA ARG A 10 -9.24 16.95 -1.99
C ARG A 10 -8.81 17.02 -0.52
N SER A 11 -9.76 16.96 0.41
CA SER A 11 -9.49 16.97 1.86
C SER A 11 -8.73 15.74 2.32
N LYS A 12 -9.08 14.54 1.81
CA LYS A 12 -8.37 13.29 2.11
C LYS A 12 -6.94 13.30 1.55
N VAL A 13 -6.76 13.80 0.31
CA VAL A 13 -5.44 13.93 -0.30
C VAL A 13 -4.58 14.95 0.44
N ALA A 14 -5.16 16.07 0.88
CA ALA A 14 -4.46 17.07 1.67
C ALA A 14 -4.03 16.52 3.04
N PHE A 15 -4.91 15.78 3.72
CA PHE A 15 -4.61 15.10 4.98
C PHE A 15 -3.50 14.04 4.81
N LEU A 16 -3.60 13.20 3.77
CA LEU A 16 -2.57 12.19 3.50
C LEU A 16 -1.22 12.85 3.20
N ARG A 17 -1.20 13.97 2.47
CA ARG A 17 0.03 14.74 2.20
C ARG A 17 0.60 15.46 3.43
N SER A 18 -0.23 15.81 4.41
CA SER A 18 0.24 16.45 5.64
C SER A 18 0.79 15.46 6.65
N VAL A 19 0.32 14.20 6.62
CA VAL A 19 0.72 13.14 7.55
C VAL A 19 1.80 12.23 6.97
N LEU A 20 1.80 12.02 5.64
CA LEU A 20 2.76 11.16 4.97
C LEU A 20 3.88 11.98 4.34
N PRO A 21 5.13 11.47 4.34
CA PRO A 21 6.21 12.08 3.60
C PRO A 21 5.85 12.18 2.11
N GLY A 22 6.21 13.29 1.45
CA GLY A 22 5.85 13.58 0.06
C GLY A 22 6.29 12.54 -0.99
N SER A 23 7.20 11.63 -0.62
CA SER A 23 7.60 10.49 -1.44
C SER A 23 7.73 9.24 -0.57
N TRP A 24 6.84 8.28 -0.75
CA TRP A 24 7.08 6.90 -0.33
C TRP A 24 7.71 6.14 -1.49
N LEU A 25 8.87 5.55 -1.25
CA LEU A 25 9.42 4.52 -2.13
C LEU A 25 8.56 3.26 -1.96
N VAL A 26 7.53 3.14 -2.79
CA VAL A 26 6.75 1.92 -2.91
C VAL A 26 7.58 0.95 -3.76
N GLU A 27 8.22 0.00 -3.09
CA GLU A 27 8.98 -1.07 -3.74
C GLU A 27 8.17 -2.37 -3.66
N GLY A 28 7.90 -2.96 -4.82
CA GLY A 28 7.27 -4.28 -4.92
C GLY A 28 8.32 -5.37 -4.98
N ILE A 29 8.15 -6.43 -4.18
CA ILE A 29 9.04 -7.58 -4.12
C ILE A 29 8.30 -8.85 -4.54
N ALA A 30 8.95 -9.70 -5.32
CA ALA A 30 8.45 -11.01 -5.71
C ALA A 30 9.33 -12.08 -5.08
N VAL A 31 8.71 -12.99 -4.32
CA VAL A 31 9.43 -14.02 -3.57
C VAL A 31 9.03 -15.39 -4.09
N PHE A 32 10.00 -16.18 -4.54
CA PHE A 32 9.78 -17.57 -4.90
C PHE A 32 9.78 -18.45 -3.65
N PRO A 33 8.71 -19.24 -3.42
CA PRO A 33 8.56 -20.03 -2.19
C PRO A 33 9.45 -21.27 -2.15
N ASN A 34 9.87 -21.79 -3.32
CA ASN A 34 10.71 -22.97 -3.39
C ASN A 34 12.18 -22.61 -3.07
N PRO A 35 12.80 -23.19 -2.02
CA PRO A 35 14.19 -22.91 -1.65
C PRO A 35 15.21 -23.43 -2.68
N HIS A 36 14.83 -24.37 -3.55
CA HIS A 36 15.68 -24.95 -4.59
C HIS A 36 15.48 -24.30 -5.96
N CYS A 37 14.85 -23.11 -6.04
CA CYS A 37 14.80 -22.41 -7.32
C CYS A 37 16.13 -21.70 -7.60
N ASP A 38 16.63 -21.86 -8.83
CA ASP A 38 17.76 -21.08 -9.32
C ASP A 38 17.23 -19.85 -10.05
N LEU A 39 17.57 -18.68 -9.50
CA LEU A 39 17.21 -17.41 -10.11
C LEU A 39 18.33 -16.95 -11.04
N SER A 40 17.96 -16.71 -12.30
CA SER A 40 18.89 -16.14 -13.27
C SER A 40 19.32 -14.74 -12.81
N PRO A 41 20.63 -14.40 -12.88
CA PRO A 41 21.13 -13.05 -12.59
C PRO A 41 20.57 -11.97 -13.52
N ALA A 42 20.01 -12.37 -14.67
CA ALA A 42 19.36 -11.45 -15.61
C ALA A 42 17.94 -11.04 -15.19
N LEU A 43 17.39 -11.64 -14.13
CA LEU A 43 16.08 -11.28 -13.61
C LEU A 43 16.12 -9.95 -12.84
N PRO A 44 14.99 -9.22 -12.81
CA PRO A 44 14.87 -8.00 -12.01
C PRO A 44 15.28 -8.20 -10.53
N VAL A 45 15.97 -7.20 -9.97
CA VAL A 45 16.58 -7.23 -8.62
C VAL A 45 15.55 -7.40 -7.49
N ASN A 46 14.27 -7.17 -7.78
CA ASN A 46 13.18 -7.35 -6.85
C ASN A 46 12.60 -8.78 -6.82
N LEU A 47 13.17 -9.71 -7.59
CA LEU A 47 12.87 -11.15 -7.50
C LEU A 47 13.92 -11.83 -6.64
N MET A 48 13.48 -12.58 -5.63
CA MET A 48 14.39 -13.33 -4.76
C MET A 48 13.78 -14.62 -4.24
N ARG A 49 14.62 -15.49 -3.68
CA ARG A 49 14.17 -16.71 -3.00
C ARG A 49 13.66 -16.36 -1.61
N ALA A 50 12.80 -17.22 -1.06
CA ALA A 50 12.29 -17.07 0.30
C ALA A 50 13.39 -16.97 1.36
N VAL A 51 14.52 -17.65 1.17
CA VAL A 51 15.66 -17.61 2.11
C VAL A 51 16.34 -16.23 2.15
N ASP A 52 16.34 -15.52 1.03
CA ASP A 52 17.00 -14.22 0.86
C ASP A 52 16.13 -13.07 1.38
N LEU A 53 14.81 -13.29 1.52
CA LEU A 53 13.83 -12.30 1.99
C LEU A 53 14.20 -11.71 3.36
N ARG A 54 14.67 -12.56 4.30
CA ARG A 54 15.04 -12.11 5.65
C ARG A 54 16.20 -11.11 5.59
N GLN A 55 17.24 -11.41 4.80
CA GLN A 55 18.40 -10.53 4.67
C GLN A 55 18.00 -9.23 3.95
N TRP A 56 17.19 -9.33 2.91
CA TRP A 56 16.69 -8.16 2.19
C TRP A 56 15.89 -7.20 3.10
N LEU A 57 15.00 -7.72 3.94
CA LEU A 57 14.24 -6.92 4.91
C LEU A 57 15.15 -6.23 5.94
N ARG A 58 16.22 -6.91 6.38
CA ARG A 58 17.22 -6.32 7.30
C ARG A 58 17.99 -5.20 6.64
N ASP A 59 18.45 -5.39 5.41
CA ASP A 59 19.12 -4.35 4.63
C ASP A 59 18.21 -3.15 4.39
N ARG A 60 16.92 -3.39 4.12
CA ARG A 60 15.94 -2.32 3.95
C ARG A 60 15.72 -1.54 5.24
N LYS A 61 15.58 -2.24 6.37
CA LYS A 61 15.49 -1.62 7.70
C LYS A 61 16.73 -0.77 7.99
N SER A 62 17.92 -1.30 7.73
CA SER A 62 19.20 -0.60 7.93
C SER A 62 19.28 0.67 7.07
N LYS A 63 18.97 0.57 5.77
CA LYS A 63 18.93 1.71 4.83
C LYS A 63 17.89 2.75 5.25
N HIS A 64 16.73 2.32 5.76
CA HIS A 64 15.70 3.23 6.26
C HIS A 64 16.17 3.97 7.51
N SER A 65 16.75 3.26 8.49
CA SER A 65 17.35 3.87 9.68
C SER A 65 18.48 4.83 9.34
N ALA A 66 19.33 4.49 8.37
CA ALA A 66 20.43 5.34 7.92
C ALA A 66 19.97 6.59 7.16
N ARG A 67 18.86 6.51 6.42
CA ARG A 67 18.33 7.64 5.63
C ARG A 67 17.60 8.70 6.46
N ASN A 68 17.40 8.51 7.77
CA ASN A 68 16.61 9.43 8.62
C ASN A 68 15.27 9.81 7.96
N VAL A 69 14.66 8.88 7.20
CA VAL A 69 13.28 9.05 6.75
C VAL A 69 12.46 9.03 8.02
N LEU A 70 11.86 10.18 8.34
CA LEU A 70 11.04 10.46 9.53
C LEU A 70 10.41 9.16 10.04
N PRO A 71 10.64 8.79 11.31
CA PRO A 71 10.08 7.56 11.86
C PRO A 71 8.57 7.63 11.65
N LEU A 72 8.08 6.84 10.70
CA LEU A 72 6.65 6.71 10.48
C LEU A 72 6.14 6.05 11.74
N ASP A 73 5.42 6.81 12.56
CA ASP A 73 4.77 6.27 13.74
C ASP A 73 3.68 5.30 13.25
N VAL A 74 4.04 4.01 13.21
CA VAL A 74 3.18 2.92 12.72
C VAL A 74 1.91 2.84 13.55
N VAL A 75 1.98 3.16 14.84
CA VAL A 75 0.81 3.14 15.73
C VAL A 75 -0.13 4.28 15.36
N HIS A 76 0.41 5.48 15.14
CA HIS A 76 -0.38 6.63 14.70
C HIS A 76 -0.98 6.42 13.31
N ALA A 77 -0.18 5.93 12.35
CA ALA A 77 -0.66 5.63 10.99
C ALA A 77 -1.75 4.56 11.01
N ARG A 78 -1.57 3.47 11.77
CA ARG A 78 -2.58 2.42 11.95
C ARG A 78 -3.85 2.99 12.56
N ARG A 79 -3.74 3.82 13.60
CA ARG A 79 -4.90 4.46 14.24
C ARG A 79 -5.65 5.37 13.26
N ALA A 80 -4.94 6.18 12.48
CA ALA A 80 -5.55 7.05 11.47
C ALA A 80 -6.28 6.25 10.38
N ILE A 81 -5.69 5.13 9.92
CA ILE A 81 -6.32 4.23 8.94
C ILE A 81 -7.58 3.59 9.53
N LEU A 82 -7.49 3.05 10.75
CA LEU A 82 -8.64 2.41 11.41
C LEU A 82 -9.75 3.42 11.75
N ALA A 83 -9.42 4.69 12.00
CA ALA A 83 -10.43 5.73 12.25
C ALA A 83 -11.32 6.02 11.03
N VAL A 84 -10.86 5.70 9.82
CA VAL A 84 -11.63 5.86 8.58
C VAL A 84 -12.05 4.54 7.95
N ALA A 85 -11.62 3.41 8.52
CA ALA A 85 -11.96 2.08 8.03
C ALA A 85 -13.36 1.69 8.51
N GLU A 86 -14.25 1.34 7.59
CA GLU A 86 -15.52 0.67 7.93
C GLU A 86 -15.23 -0.82 8.16
N THR A 87 -15.17 -1.26 9.42
CA THR A 87 -14.89 -2.66 9.79
C THR A 87 -16.14 -3.45 10.23
N GLY A 88 -17.35 -2.87 10.06
CA GLY A 88 -18.60 -3.54 10.39
C GLY A 88 -18.85 -4.74 9.46
N ALA A 89 -19.51 -5.79 9.98
CA ALA A 89 -19.86 -6.97 9.19
C ALA A 89 -20.67 -6.61 7.92
N ASP A 90 -21.52 -5.59 8.04
CA ASP A 90 -22.40 -5.12 6.96
C ASP A 90 -21.72 -4.08 6.04
N ALA A 91 -20.49 -3.65 6.34
CA ALA A 91 -19.79 -2.61 5.58
C ALA A 91 -19.59 -3.02 4.11
N ILE A 92 -19.34 -4.30 3.86
CA ILE A 92 -19.18 -4.85 2.51
C ILE A 92 -20.52 -4.80 1.76
N GLU A 93 -21.64 -5.13 2.42
CA GLU A 93 -22.96 -5.11 1.80
C GLU A 93 -23.44 -3.69 1.53
N ALA A 94 -23.25 -2.77 2.48
CA ALA A 94 -23.53 -1.35 2.29
C ALA A 94 -22.67 -0.72 1.18
N HIS A 95 -21.40 -1.12 1.06
CA HIS A 95 -20.54 -0.70 -0.04
C HIS A 95 -21.04 -1.23 -1.39
N ARG A 96 -21.43 -2.51 -1.46
CA ARG A 96 -22.02 -3.12 -2.67
C ARG A 96 -23.33 -2.44 -3.07
N ALA A 97 -24.18 -2.08 -2.10
CA ALA A 97 -25.42 -1.34 -2.35
C ALA A 97 -25.14 0.06 -2.94
N LYS A 98 -24.20 0.81 -2.34
CA LYS A 98 -23.75 2.11 -2.88
C LYS A 98 -23.19 2.02 -4.30
N LEU A 99 -22.47 0.94 -4.63
CA LEU A 99 -21.96 0.71 -5.99
C LEU A 99 -23.08 0.38 -6.99
N ARG A 100 -24.12 -0.37 -6.56
CA ARG A 100 -25.29 -0.67 -7.39
C ARG A 100 -26.11 0.59 -7.72
N GLU A 101 -26.26 1.50 -6.77
CA GLU A 101 -26.92 2.79 -6.98
C GLU A 101 -26.11 3.76 -7.85
N ASN A 102 -24.78 3.56 -7.95
CA ASN A 102 -23.88 4.44 -8.68
C ASN A 102 -22.90 3.64 -9.58
N PRO A 103 -23.38 3.08 -10.70
CA PRO A 103 -22.61 2.17 -11.56
C PRO A 103 -21.39 2.83 -12.25
N LYS A 104 -21.21 4.15 -12.13
CA LYS A 104 -20.05 4.87 -12.67
C LYS A 104 -18.77 4.73 -11.82
N TYR A 105 -18.79 3.99 -10.72
CA TYR A 105 -17.64 3.78 -9.82
C TYR A 105 -17.17 2.33 -9.72
N SER A 106 -17.72 1.40 -10.50
CA SER A 106 -17.17 0.04 -10.58
C SER A 106 -15.76 0.11 -11.17
N PRO A 107 -14.68 -0.16 -10.41
CA PRO A 107 -13.42 -0.48 -11.03
C PRO A 107 -13.64 -1.80 -11.75
N CYS A 108 -13.33 -1.81 -13.04
CA CYS A 108 -13.40 -2.96 -13.92
C CYS A 108 -13.12 -4.28 -13.19
N LEU A 109 -14.12 -5.15 -13.15
CA LEU A 109 -13.91 -6.59 -13.05
C LEU A 109 -14.37 -7.17 -14.41
N PRO A 110 -13.70 -8.24 -14.89
CA PRO A 110 -13.78 -8.72 -16.26
C PRO A 110 -15.18 -9.10 -16.72
#